data_AF-A0AAD4GRJ4-F1
#
_entry.id   AF-A0AAD4GRJ4-F1
#
_cell.length_a   1.000
_cell.length_b   1.000
_cell.length_c   1.000
_cell.angle_alpha   90.00
_cell.angle_beta   90.00
_cell.angle_gamma   90.00
#
_symmetry.space_group_name_H-M   'P 1'
#
loop_
_entity.id
_entity.type
_entity.pdbx_description
1 polymer ?
#
loop_
_entity_poly.entity_id
_entity_poly.type
_entity_poly.pdbx_seq_one_letter_code
_entity_poly.pdbx_strand_id
1 'polypeptide(L)'
;MYPHAGLLYLHKAEESVWVDRVNEARLNGRLCSWMSTFHPCKLPCRIEGGFLNGSYNLCQKFIFEDNTAWVLRLPRVSSVSSEYADEKIMMEAEALSLIHKRTSIPVPDVRAWGYSKHNPLELGPFLIMDFIDGISLDKVFADNQSGILREDIRDDDLKRVYRQMAGFMLELFHIDFDILGSLPTPQTGSDVPIRPLTWKAHSILHEGGVNVLGDRNKGFTSVTEYFQYILSQDCQQLKDQPNSVLGQYSACEAHASLDILKSLIPDLVEPNYNHE
;
A
#
# COMPACT_ATOMS: atom_id res chain seq x y z
N MET A 1 12.39 16.57 21.54
CA MET A 1 12.78 16.54 20.11
C MET A 1 12.23 15.24 19.55
N TYR A 2 11.31 15.28 18.58
CA TYR A 2 10.69 14.07 18.04
C TYR A 2 11.77 13.15 17.45
N PRO A 3 11.83 11.88 17.85
CA PRO A 3 12.97 11.01 17.56
C PRO A 3 13.21 10.69 16.08
N HIS A 4 12.29 11.03 15.16
CA HIS A 4 12.37 10.71 13.72
C HIS A 4 12.63 11.92 12.81
N ALA A 5 12.96 13.08 13.37
CA ALA A 5 13.02 14.32 12.60
C ALA A 5 14.00 14.27 11.42
N GLY A 6 15.17 13.62 11.58
CA GLY A 6 16.21 13.57 10.54
C GLY A 6 15.78 12.84 9.26
N LEU A 7 15.28 11.60 9.39
CA LEU A 7 14.78 10.83 8.25
C LEU A 7 13.58 11.52 7.60
N LEU A 8 12.67 12.10 8.41
CA LEU A 8 11.54 12.85 7.89
C LEU A 8 11.96 14.04 7.00
N TYR A 9 13.02 14.78 7.36
CA TYR A 9 13.52 15.87 6.52
C TYR A 9 14.15 15.38 5.22
N LEU A 10 14.91 14.28 5.28
CA LEU A 10 15.49 13.64 4.09
C LEU A 10 14.39 13.20 3.13
N HIS A 11 13.40 12.47 3.62
CA HIS A 11 12.24 12.00 2.84
C HIS A 11 11.51 13.15 2.15
N LYS A 12 11.32 14.28 2.84
CA LYS A 12 10.69 15.48 2.26
C LYS A 12 11.54 16.13 1.17
N ALA A 13 12.86 16.17 1.34
CA ALA A 13 13.77 16.72 0.34
C ALA A 13 13.79 15.83 -0.93
N GLU A 14 13.86 14.51 -0.75
CA GLU A 14 13.81 13.53 -1.84
C GLU A 14 12.49 13.61 -2.62
N GLU A 15 11.37 13.76 -1.91
CA GLU A 15 10.06 13.93 -2.53
C GLU A 15 10.00 15.19 -3.39
N SER A 16 10.54 16.32 -2.93
CA SER A 16 10.55 17.55 -3.72
C SER A 16 11.27 17.34 -5.04
N VAL A 17 12.48 16.78 -5.00
CA VAL A 17 13.28 16.50 -6.21
C VAL A 17 12.58 15.48 -7.12
N TRP A 18 11.94 14.47 -6.54
CA TRP A 18 11.21 13.47 -7.30
C TRP A 18 9.95 14.06 -7.96
N VAL A 19 9.17 14.85 -7.26
CA VAL A 19 7.98 15.54 -7.81
C VAL A 19 8.40 16.49 -8.94
N ASP A 20 9.54 17.17 -8.82
CA ASP A 20 10.06 18.02 -9.90
C ASP A 20 10.36 17.21 -11.17
N ARG A 21 10.96 16.02 -11.04
CA ARG A 21 11.19 15.10 -12.18
C ARG A 21 9.88 14.61 -12.80
N VAL A 22 8.88 14.26 -11.97
CA VAL A 22 7.55 13.87 -12.45
C VAL A 22 6.89 15.02 -13.20
N ASN A 23 6.95 16.24 -12.66
CA ASN A 23 6.42 17.46 -13.29
C ASN A 23 7.14 17.79 -14.59
N GLU A 24 8.45 17.65 -14.64
CA GLU A 24 9.22 17.86 -15.85
C GLU A 24 8.77 16.88 -16.95
N ALA A 25 8.70 15.59 -16.64
CA ALA A 25 8.23 14.53 -17.56
C ALA A 25 6.77 14.74 -17.98
N ARG A 26 5.95 15.35 -17.12
CA ARG A 26 4.58 15.77 -17.41
C ARG A 26 4.55 16.93 -18.40
N LEU A 27 5.32 17.99 -18.16
CA LEU A 27 5.28 19.24 -18.93
C LEU A 27 5.92 19.10 -20.31
N ASN A 28 6.98 18.31 -20.45
CA ASN A 28 7.64 18.05 -21.73
C ASN A 28 6.98 16.93 -22.54
N GLY A 29 5.85 16.38 -22.09
CA GLY A 29 5.08 15.35 -22.79
C GLY A 29 5.67 13.94 -22.75
N ARG A 30 6.82 13.72 -22.08
CA ARG A 30 7.45 12.39 -21.96
C ARG A 30 6.52 11.37 -21.30
N LEU A 31 5.73 11.78 -20.31
CA LEU A 31 4.71 10.90 -19.69
C LEU A 31 3.67 10.42 -20.70
N CYS A 32 3.12 11.31 -21.54
CA CYS A 32 2.13 10.92 -22.55
C CYS A 32 2.76 10.00 -23.60
N SER A 33 3.95 10.35 -24.11
CA SER A 33 4.68 9.53 -25.08
C SER A 33 4.94 8.12 -24.54
N TRP A 34 5.34 8.02 -23.27
CA TRP A 34 5.56 6.75 -22.61
C TRP A 34 4.24 5.98 -22.38
N MET A 35 3.19 6.65 -21.89
CA MET A 35 1.87 6.05 -21.66
C MET A 35 1.27 5.45 -22.94
N SER A 36 1.41 6.16 -24.07
CA SER A 36 1.00 5.69 -25.40
C SER A 36 1.69 4.39 -25.83
N THR A 37 2.89 4.08 -25.32
CA THR A 37 3.55 2.80 -25.62
C THR A 37 2.83 1.59 -25.01
N PHE A 38 1.99 1.77 -24.00
CA PHE A 38 1.20 0.67 -23.41
C PHE A 38 -0.15 0.48 -24.09
N HIS A 39 -0.65 1.47 -24.83
CA HIS A 39 -1.90 1.36 -25.56
C HIS A 39 -1.77 0.36 -26.73
N PRO A 40 -2.72 -0.59 -26.92
CA PRO A 40 -2.65 -1.57 -28.01
C PRO A 40 -2.47 -0.94 -29.39
N CYS A 41 -3.18 0.16 -29.66
CA CYS A 41 -3.10 0.92 -30.91
C CYS A 41 -2.07 2.07 -30.88
N LYS A 42 -1.26 2.18 -29.82
CA LYS A 42 -0.28 3.26 -29.61
C LYS A 42 -0.88 4.67 -29.74
N LEU A 43 -2.12 4.84 -29.33
CA LEU A 43 -2.84 6.10 -29.49
C LEU A 43 -2.18 7.20 -28.67
N PRO A 44 -2.12 8.44 -29.18
CA PRO A 44 -1.80 9.61 -28.38
C PRO A 44 -2.74 9.73 -27.19
N CYS A 45 -2.23 10.32 -26.11
CA CYS A 45 -3.03 10.66 -24.94
C CYS A 45 -2.69 12.05 -24.43
N ARG A 46 -3.63 12.63 -23.70
CA ARG A 46 -3.44 13.87 -22.95
C ARG A 46 -3.59 13.60 -21.46
N ILE A 47 -2.87 14.38 -20.67
CA ILE A 47 -3.06 14.41 -19.23
C ILE A 47 -4.34 15.17 -18.90
N GLU A 48 -5.13 14.64 -17.96
CA GLU A 48 -6.33 15.30 -17.45
C GLU A 48 -6.17 15.64 -15.97
N GLY A 49 -6.44 16.91 -15.62
CA GLY A 49 -6.39 17.40 -14.24
C GLY A 49 -4.98 17.44 -13.64
N GLY A 50 -4.89 17.80 -12.36
CA GLY A 50 -3.66 17.72 -11.56
C GLY A 50 -3.34 16.29 -11.14
N PHE A 51 -2.42 16.14 -10.18
CA PHE A 51 -2.18 14.85 -9.55
C PHE A 51 -3.37 14.44 -8.69
N LEU A 52 -3.69 13.15 -8.75
CA LEU A 52 -4.59 12.48 -7.83
C LEU A 52 -3.71 11.88 -6.72
N ASN A 53 -3.52 12.61 -5.63
CA ASN A 53 -2.60 12.21 -4.57
C ASN A 53 -3.31 11.29 -3.56
N GLY A 54 -2.74 10.11 -3.34
CA GLY A 54 -3.01 9.31 -2.15
C GLY A 54 -1.87 9.42 -1.14
N SER A 55 -2.03 8.80 0.03
CA SER A 55 -1.00 8.84 1.08
C SER A 55 0.33 8.24 0.61
N TYR A 56 0.30 7.17 -0.19
CA TYR A 56 1.48 6.39 -0.61
C TYR A 56 1.83 6.50 -2.09
N ASN A 57 0.94 7.08 -2.90
CA ASN A 57 1.09 7.08 -4.33
C ASN A 57 0.69 8.43 -4.92
N LEU A 58 1.48 8.91 -5.88
CA LEU A 58 1.09 9.96 -6.80
C LEU A 58 0.43 9.30 -8.00
N CYS A 59 -0.78 9.73 -8.34
CA CYS A 59 -1.48 9.23 -9.51
C CYS A 59 -1.69 10.31 -10.57
N GLN A 60 -1.58 9.92 -11.84
CA GLN A 60 -1.81 10.79 -12.98
C GLN A 60 -2.84 10.18 -13.93
N LYS A 61 -3.95 10.88 -14.17
CA LYS A 61 -4.96 10.49 -15.15
C LYS A 61 -4.55 10.88 -16.57
N PHE A 62 -4.80 9.97 -17.52
CA PHE A 62 -4.59 10.14 -18.96
C PHE A 62 -5.88 9.79 -19.71
N ILE A 63 -6.17 10.55 -20.76
CA ILE A 63 -7.27 10.31 -21.70
C ILE A 63 -6.68 10.11 -23.09
N PHE A 64 -6.95 8.96 -23.69
CA PHE A 64 -6.58 8.63 -25.06
C PHE A 64 -7.54 9.23 -26.08
N GLU A 65 -7.14 9.30 -27.36
CA GLU A 65 -7.98 9.83 -28.45
C GLU A 65 -9.30 9.06 -28.65
N ASP A 66 -9.33 7.78 -28.30
CA ASP A 66 -10.54 6.96 -28.31
C ASP A 66 -11.43 7.15 -27.07
N ASN A 67 -11.08 8.09 -26.20
CA ASN A 67 -11.69 8.40 -24.90
C ASN A 67 -11.48 7.34 -23.81
N THR A 68 -10.62 6.34 -24.03
CA THR A 68 -10.18 5.45 -22.96
C THR A 68 -9.44 6.26 -21.88
N ALA A 69 -9.73 5.99 -20.61
CA ALA A 69 -9.13 6.69 -19.49
C ALA A 69 -8.31 5.73 -18.63
N TRP A 70 -7.01 6.04 -18.47
CA TRP A 70 -6.10 5.28 -17.62
C TRP A 70 -5.50 6.15 -16.53
N VAL A 71 -4.98 5.50 -15.49
CA VAL A 71 -4.23 6.16 -14.43
C VAL A 71 -2.86 5.51 -14.27
N LEU A 72 -1.81 6.35 -14.26
CA LEU A 72 -0.48 5.97 -13.81
C LEU A 72 -0.43 6.16 -12.30
N ARG A 73 0.07 5.16 -11.57
CA ARG A 73 0.29 5.18 -10.13
C ARG A 73 1.77 4.95 -9.84
N LEU A 74 2.38 5.90 -9.14
CA LEU A 74 3.79 5.88 -8.75
C LEU A 74 3.89 5.91 -7.21
N PRO A 75 4.60 4.98 -6.56
CA PRO A 75 4.89 5.08 -5.13
C PRO A 75 5.65 6.37 -4.82
N ARG A 76 5.23 7.08 -3.78
CA ARG A 76 5.88 8.32 -3.33
C ARG A 76 7.16 7.99 -2.61
N VAL A 77 8.27 8.59 -3.03
CA VAL A 77 9.60 8.32 -2.45
C VAL A 77 9.70 8.73 -0.98
N SER A 78 8.95 9.76 -0.55
CA SER A 78 8.87 10.13 0.87
C SER A 78 8.08 9.16 1.74
N SER A 79 7.26 8.29 1.16
CA SER A 79 6.29 7.47 1.88
C SER A 79 6.53 5.98 1.70
N VAL A 80 7.38 5.59 0.75
CA VAL A 80 7.69 4.19 0.44
C VAL A 80 9.20 4.03 0.35
N SER A 81 9.76 3.22 1.24
CA SER A 81 11.15 2.75 1.12
C SER A 81 11.44 2.24 -0.30
N SER A 82 12.49 2.77 -0.90
CA SER A 82 12.95 2.41 -2.24
C SER A 82 13.33 0.93 -2.35
N GLU A 83 13.78 0.31 -1.26
CA GLU A 83 14.12 -1.12 -1.18
C GLU A 83 12.90 -2.02 -1.42
N TYR A 84 11.70 -1.55 -1.08
CA TYR A 84 10.46 -2.34 -1.11
C TYR A 84 9.41 -1.79 -2.08
N ALA A 85 9.71 -0.69 -2.80
CA ALA A 85 8.77 -0.07 -3.73
C ALA A 85 8.42 -1.02 -4.91
N ASP A 86 9.41 -1.77 -5.41
CA ASP A 86 9.23 -2.76 -6.47
C ASP A 86 8.33 -3.92 -6.00
N GLU A 87 8.60 -4.45 -4.79
CA GLU A 87 7.81 -5.52 -4.18
C GLU A 87 6.36 -5.07 -3.91
N LYS A 88 6.18 -3.83 -3.43
CA LYS A 88 4.86 -3.23 -3.20
C LYS A 88 4.02 -3.17 -4.49
N ILE A 89 4.57 -2.67 -5.59
CA ILE A 89 3.82 -2.54 -6.86
C ILE A 89 3.45 -3.90 -7.43
N MET A 90 4.35 -4.87 -7.32
CA MET A 90 4.06 -6.25 -7.71
C MET A 90 2.89 -6.82 -6.90
N MET A 91 2.92 -6.68 -5.57
CA MET A 91 1.83 -7.15 -4.70
C MET A 91 0.51 -6.44 -4.97
N GLU A 92 0.52 -5.14 -5.30
CA GLU A 92 -0.69 -4.42 -5.73
C GLU A 92 -1.26 -5.00 -7.04
N ALA A 93 -0.40 -5.34 -8.01
CA ALA A 93 -0.85 -5.95 -9.27
C ALA A 93 -1.44 -7.37 -9.05
N GLU A 94 -0.80 -8.20 -8.21
CA GLU A 94 -1.33 -9.52 -7.84
C GLU A 94 -2.67 -9.41 -7.12
N ALA A 95 -2.79 -8.50 -6.15
CA ALA A 95 -4.03 -8.29 -5.40
C ALA A 95 -5.18 -7.86 -6.31
N LEU A 96 -4.96 -6.90 -7.21
CA LEU A 96 -5.99 -6.47 -8.15
C LEU A 96 -6.42 -7.61 -9.09
N SER A 97 -5.46 -8.39 -9.60
CA SER A 97 -5.77 -9.54 -10.46
C SER A 97 -6.57 -10.62 -9.72
N LEU A 98 -6.20 -10.90 -8.47
CA LEU A 98 -6.90 -11.87 -7.63
C LEU A 98 -8.35 -11.44 -7.37
N ILE A 99 -8.55 -10.20 -6.92
CA ILE A 99 -9.87 -9.66 -6.61
C ILE A 99 -10.74 -9.67 -7.88
N HIS A 100 -10.22 -9.22 -9.01
CA HIS A 100 -10.94 -9.23 -10.29
C HIS A 100 -11.38 -10.65 -10.70
N LYS A 101 -10.53 -11.66 -10.48
CA LYS A 101 -10.82 -13.05 -10.90
C LYS A 101 -11.73 -13.81 -9.95
N ARG A 102 -11.69 -13.50 -8.65
CA ARG A 102 -12.34 -14.29 -7.59
C ARG A 102 -13.60 -13.64 -7.03
N THR A 103 -13.84 -12.37 -7.32
CA THR A 103 -14.96 -11.61 -6.77
C THR A 103 -15.70 -10.85 -7.85
N SER A 104 -16.86 -10.31 -7.50
CA SER A 104 -17.62 -9.35 -8.32
C SER A 104 -17.29 -7.89 -8.00
N ILE A 105 -16.33 -7.65 -7.10
CA ILE A 105 -15.92 -6.31 -6.68
C ILE A 105 -15.35 -5.56 -7.89
N PRO A 106 -15.86 -4.36 -8.20
CA PRO A 106 -15.36 -3.57 -9.31
C PRO A 106 -13.99 -2.99 -8.97
N VAL A 107 -12.93 -3.67 -9.40
CA VAL A 107 -11.54 -3.21 -9.33
C VAL A 107 -11.03 -2.88 -10.74
N PRO A 108 -10.07 -1.93 -10.87
CA PRO A 108 -9.57 -1.53 -12.19
C PRO A 108 -8.73 -2.64 -12.82
N ASP A 109 -8.84 -2.79 -14.14
CA ASP A 109 -7.96 -3.69 -14.89
C ASP A 109 -6.54 -3.13 -14.92
N VAL A 110 -5.57 -3.97 -14.56
CA VAL A 110 -4.16 -3.65 -14.70
C VAL A 110 -3.77 -3.74 -16.18
N ARG A 111 -3.33 -2.62 -16.75
CA ARG A 111 -2.90 -2.50 -18.15
C ARG A 111 -1.40 -2.76 -18.31
N ALA A 112 -0.62 -2.27 -17.36
CA ALA A 112 0.81 -2.53 -17.28
C ALA A 112 1.33 -2.26 -15.87
N TRP A 113 2.49 -2.81 -15.54
CA TRP A 113 3.22 -2.48 -14.34
C TRP A 113 4.71 -2.70 -14.60
N GLY A 114 5.58 -2.22 -13.73
CA GLY A 114 7.00 -2.47 -13.87
C GLY A 114 7.85 -2.02 -12.69
N TYR A 115 8.99 -2.68 -12.56
CA TYR A 115 10.04 -2.34 -11.60
C TYR A 115 10.71 -1.01 -11.94
N SER A 116 11.35 -0.42 -10.93
CA SER A 116 12.10 0.84 -11.04
C SER A 116 13.09 0.82 -12.20
N LYS A 117 13.84 -0.28 -12.34
CA LYS A 117 14.84 -0.46 -13.42
C LYS A 117 14.26 -0.50 -14.84
N HIS A 118 12.96 -0.74 -14.98
CA HIS A 118 12.27 -0.80 -16.27
C HIS A 118 11.53 0.50 -16.60
N ASN A 119 11.54 1.48 -15.70
CA ASN A 119 10.92 2.77 -15.96
C ASN A 119 11.91 3.68 -16.70
N PRO A 120 11.71 3.96 -18.02
CA PRO A 120 12.64 4.75 -18.82
C PRO A 120 12.68 6.23 -18.40
N LEU A 121 11.75 6.67 -17.55
CA LEU A 121 11.71 8.02 -17.01
C LEU A 121 12.38 8.13 -15.64
N GLU A 122 12.89 7.01 -15.09
CA GLU A 122 13.58 6.96 -13.80
C GLU A 122 12.73 7.49 -12.62
N LEU A 123 11.41 7.31 -12.72
CA LEU A 123 10.45 7.77 -11.70
C LEU A 123 10.15 6.71 -10.61
N GLY A 124 10.82 5.56 -10.64
CA GLY A 124 10.57 4.42 -9.75
C GLY A 124 9.63 3.38 -10.38
N PRO A 125 9.11 2.42 -9.58
CA PRO A 125 8.20 1.42 -10.09
C PRO A 125 6.84 2.04 -10.37
N PHE A 126 6.03 1.36 -11.18
CA PHE A 126 4.77 1.93 -11.64
C PHE A 126 3.69 0.86 -11.83
N LEU A 127 2.45 1.32 -11.70
CA LEU A 127 1.25 0.58 -12.05
C LEU A 127 0.40 1.46 -12.98
N ILE A 128 -0.04 0.91 -14.10
CA ILE A 128 -0.96 1.53 -15.05
C ILE A 128 -2.22 0.68 -15.06
N MET A 129 -3.35 1.31 -14.80
CA MET A 129 -4.63 0.63 -14.70
C MET A 129 -5.74 1.50 -15.26
N ASP A 130 -6.91 0.90 -15.48
CA ASP A 130 -8.10 1.66 -15.85
C ASP A 130 -8.43 2.74 -14.82
N PHE A 131 -8.94 3.86 -15.33
CA PHE A 131 -9.57 4.85 -14.47
C PHE A 131 -11.04 4.45 -14.24
N ILE A 132 -11.41 4.26 -12.97
CA ILE A 132 -12.82 4.08 -12.60
C ILE A 132 -13.39 5.45 -12.26
N ASP A 133 -14.37 5.89 -13.04
CA ASP A 133 -15.13 7.10 -12.73
C ASP A 133 -15.96 6.90 -11.46
N GLY A 134 -15.87 7.87 -10.56
CA GLY A 134 -16.58 7.81 -9.29
C GLY A 134 -16.53 9.14 -8.54
N ILE A 135 -17.36 9.20 -7.49
CA ILE A 135 -17.40 10.32 -6.56
C ILE A 135 -16.93 9.78 -5.22
N SER A 136 -15.89 10.41 -4.66
CA SER A 136 -15.38 10.01 -3.35
C SER A 136 -16.39 10.32 -2.25
N LEU A 137 -16.56 9.39 -1.31
CA LEU A 137 -17.57 9.48 -0.26
C LEU A 137 -17.34 10.66 0.70
N ASP A 138 -16.09 11.11 0.87
CA ASP A 138 -15.79 12.34 1.63
C ASP A 138 -16.52 13.54 1.02
N LYS A 139 -16.54 13.67 -0.31
CA LYS A 139 -17.25 14.78 -0.99
C LYS A 139 -18.77 14.71 -0.85
N VAL A 140 -19.31 13.51 -0.66
CA VAL A 140 -20.76 13.29 -0.57
C VAL A 140 -21.23 13.41 0.88
N PHE A 141 -20.47 12.84 1.82
CA PHE A 141 -20.90 12.63 3.20
C PHE A 141 -20.14 13.45 4.22
N ALA A 142 -18.92 13.93 3.96
CA ALA A 142 -18.21 14.77 4.92
C ALA A 142 -18.67 16.22 4.82
N ASP A 143 -18.82 16.87 5.97
CA ASP A 143 -18.90 18.32 6.03
C ASP A 143 -17.50 18.89 5.79
N ASN A 144 -17.38 19.73 4.76
CA ASN A 144 -16.13 20.30 4.29
C ASN A 144 -15.39 21.11 5.37
N GLN A 145 -16.07 21.56 6.43
CA GLN A 145 -15.46 22.36 7.50
C GLN A 145 -14.98 21.51 8.68
N SER A 146 -15.73 20.48 9.03
CA SER A 146 -15.51 19.72 10.27
C SER A 146 -14.90 18.34 10.03
N GLY A 147 -14.95 17.81 8.80
CA GLY A 147 -14.45 16.47 8.46
C GLY A 147 -15.26 15.33 9.09
N ILE A 148 -16.38 15.65 9.73
CA ILE A 148 -17.35 14.68 10.23
C ILE A 148 -18.49 14.49 9.22
N LEU A 149 -19.32 13.46 9.43
CA LEU A 149 -20.48 13.22 8.59
C LEU A 149 -21.44 14.40 8.66
N ARG A 150 -21.96 14.81 7.50
CA ARG A 150 -23.04 15.79 7.39
C ARG A 150 -24.29 15.28 8.11
N GLU A 151 -25.02 16.21 8.73
CA GLU A 151 -26.26 15.89 9.45
C GLU A 151 -27.43 15.59 8.50
N ASP A 152 -27.36 16.03 7.24
CA ASP A 152 -28.45 15.95 6.27
C ASP A 152 -28.33 14.79 5.26
N ILE A 153 -27.50 13.78 5.58
CA ILE A 153 -27.40 12.57 4.76
C ILE A 153 -28.65 11.73 4.98
N ARG A 154 -29.30 11.32 3.88
CA ARG A 154 -30.45 10.43 3.96
C ARG A 154 -30.02 9.05 4.45
N ASP A 155 -30.77 8.48 5.39
CA ASP A 155 -30.53 7.12 5.91
C ASP A 155 -30.45 6.06 4.80
N ASP A 156 -31.25 6.20 3.74
CA ASP A 156 -31.23 5.30 2.59
C ASP A 156 -29.87 5.30 1.86
N ASP A 157 -29.23 6.45 1.75
CA ASP A 157 -27.93 6.59 1.08
C ASP A 157 -26.82 5.96 1.92
N LEU A 158 -26.82 6.20 3.24
CA LEU A 158 -25.92 5.53 4.18
C LEU A 158 -26.10 4.01 4.12
N LYS A 159 -27.35 3.54 4.23
CA LYS A 159 -27.69 2.11 4.20
C LYS A 159 -27.25 1.44 2.90
N ARG A 160 -27.33 2.15 1.77
CA ARG A 160 -26.84 1.67 0.48
C ARG A 160 -25.32 1.48 0.51
N VAL A 161 -24.57 2.48 0.94
CA VAL A 161 -23.09 2.42 1.00
C VAL A 161 -22.61 1.35 1.98
N TYR A 162 -23.14 1.31 3.19
CA TYR A 162 -22.78 0.29 4.18
C TYR A 162 -23.10 -1.12 3.70
N ARG A 163 -24.22 -1.31 2.99
CA ARG A 163 -24.54 -2.62 2.39
C ARG A 163 -23.54 -3.02 1.31
N GLN A 164 -23.08 -2.08 0.48
CA GLN A 164 -22.05 -2.35 -0.52
C GLN A 164 -20.70 -2.69 0.14
N MET A 165 -20.28 -1.93 1.15
CA MET A 165 -19.05 -2.22 1.91
C MET A 165 -19.10 -3.59 2.57
N ALA A 166 -20.22 -3.95 3.20
CA ALA A 166 -20.41 -5.27 3.79
C ALA A 166 -20.36 -6.38 2.73
N GLY A 167 -20.97 -6.16 1.56
CA GLY A 167 -20.88 -7.08 0.42
C GLY A 167 -19.42 -7.32 -0.01
N PHE A 168 -18.65 -6.24 -0.20
CA PHE A 168 -17.24 -6.34 -0.56
C PHE A 168 -16.39 -7.04 0.53
N MET A 169 -16.62 -6.72 1.80
CA MET A 169 -15.93 -7.38 2.92
C MET A 169 -16.23 -8.88 2.95
N LEU A 170 -17.49 -9.27 2.71
CA LEU A 170 -17.87 -10.68 2.63
C LEU A 170 -17.19 -11.36 1.45
N GLU A 171 -17.22 -10.78 0.25
CA GLU A 171 -16.57 -11.38 -0.92
C GLU A 171 -15.04 -11.55 -0.71
N LEU A 172 -14.37 -10.55 -0.13
CA LEU A 172 -12.96 -10.66 0.22
C LEU A 172 -12.69 -11.72 1.29
N PHE A 173 -13.58 -11.86 2.27
CA PHE A 173 -13.47 -12.86 3.33
C PHE A 173 -13.56 -14.30 2.81
N HIS A 174 -14.26 -14.54 1.70
CA HIS A 174 -14.34 -15.88 1.09
C HIS A 174 -13.11 -16.23 0.24
N ILE A 175 -12.09 -15.38 0.18
CA ILE A 175 -10.83 -15.68 -0.49
C ILE A 175 -9.91 -16.37 0.53
N ASP A 176 -9.84 -17.68 0.43
CA ASP A 176 -8.97 -18.51 1.27
C ASP A 176 -7.60 -18.75 0.64
N PHE A 177 -6.58 -18.94 1.48
CA PHE A 177 -5.23 -19.31 1.10
C PHE A 177 -4.76 -20.49 1.95
N ASP A 178 -3.82 -21.28 1.44
CA ASP A 178 -3.31 -22.46 2.16
C ASP A 178 -2.21 -22.11 3.19
N ILE A 179 -1.65 -20.90 3.10
CA ILE A 179 -0.50 -20.46 3.91
C ILE A 179 -0.68 -18.99 4.27
N LEU A 180 -0.50 -18.68 5.55
CA LEU A 180 -0.43 -17.30 6.03
C LEU A 180 0.81 -16.59 5.46
N GLY A 181 0.59 -15.43 4.83
CA GLY A 181 1.68 -14.61 4.29
C GLY A 181 1.24 -13.65 3.20
N SER A 182 2.18 -13.28 2.32
CA SER A 182 1.93 -12.52 1.10
C SER A 182 1.30 -13.37 0.02
N LEU A 183 0.68 -12.70 -0.95
CA LEU A 183 0.02 -13.35 -2.08
C LEU A 183 1.02 -14.15 -2.93
N PRO A 184 0.60 -15.30 -3.50
CA PRO A 184 1.36 -15.95 -4.56
C PRO A 184 1.47 -15.01 -5.77
N THR A 185 2.46 -15.24 -6.63
CA THR A 185 2.81 -14.35 -7.75
C THR A 185 2.50 -14.92 -9.15
N PRO A 186 1.29 -15.45 -9.43
CA PRO A 186 1.02 -16.05 -10.74
C PRO A 186 0.93 -15.03 -11.88
N GLN A 187 0.73 -13.73 -11.61
CA GLN A 187 0.73 -12.71 -12.68
C GLN A 187 2.11 -12.14 -12.96
N THR A 188 2.94 -12.03 -11.93
CA THR A 188 4.24 -11.36 -11.98
C THR A 188 5.41 -12.33 -12.06
N GLY A 189 5.22 -13.58 -11.65
CA GLY A 189 6.21 -14.66 -11.75
C GLY A 189 7.47 -14.42 -10.91
N SER A 190 7.35 -13.68 -9.80
CA SER A 190 8.50 -13.28 -8.97
C SER A 190 8.69 -14.18 -7.75
N ASP A 191 9.95 -14.51 -7.46
CA ASP A 191 10.37 -15.27 -6.27
C ASP A 191 10.52 -14.39 -5.02
N VAL A 192 9.59 -13.45 -4.80
CA VAL A 192 9.64 -12.63 -3.58
C VAL A 192 9.28 -13.44 -2.34
N PRO A 193 9.85 -13.10 -1.17
CA PRO A 193 9.52 -13.81 0.05
C PRO A 193 8.02 -13.73 0.37
N ILE A 194 7.45 -14.82 0.87
CA ILE A 194 6.04 -14.94 1.26
C ILE A 194 5.73 -14.15 2.57
N ARG A 195 6.64 -13.29 3.02
CA ARG A 195 6.42 -12.46 4.22
C ARG A 195 5.50 -11.28 3.90
N PRO A 196 4.56 -10.93 4.80
CA PRO A 196 3.64 -9.83 4.56
C PRO A 196 4.36 -8.48 4.68
N LEU A 197 4.21 -7.63 3.66
CA LEU A 197 4.62 -6.23 3.69
C LEU A 197 3.62 -5.39 4.49
N THR A 198 3.57 -5.63 5.81
CA THR A 198 2.66 -4.89 6.68
C THR A 198 3.06 -3.43 6.78
N TRP A 199 2.05 -2.57 6.96
CA TRP A 199 2.27 -1.15 7.24
C TRP A 199 3.22 -0.92 8.42
N LYS A 200 3.03 -1.67 9.50
CA LYS A 200 3.83 -1.55 10.72
C LYS A 200 5.31 -1.78 10.43
N ALA A 201 5.64 -2.91 9.80
CA ALA A 201 7.02 -3.23 9.46
C ALA A 201 7.63 -2.19 8.50
N HIS A 202 6.83 -1.71 7.54
CA HIS A 202 7.22 -0.63 6.64
C HIS A 202 7.50 0.69 7.39
N SER A 203 6.64 1.10 8.31
CA SER A 203 6.81 2.33 9.11
C SER A 203 8.04 2.25 10.02
N ILE A 204 8.28 1.10 10.68
CA ILE A 204 9.49 0.86 11.49
C ILE A 204 10.76 1.02 10.64
N LEU A 205 10.77 0.47 9.43
CA LEU A 205 11.89 0.62 8.49
C LEU A 205 12.03 2.06 7.99
N HIS A 206 10.94 2.63 7.49
CA HIS A 206 10.94 3.89 6.77
C HIS A 206 11.19 5.11 7.68
N GLU A 207 10.61 5.09 8.88
CA GLU A 207 10.73 6.17 9.87
C GLU A 207 11.82 5.91 10.91
N GLY A 208 12.11 4.64 11.17
CA GLY A 208 13.05 4.22 12.21
C GLY A 208 14.38 3.67 11.71
N GLY A 209 14.50 3.32 10.43
CA GLY A 209 15.70 2.75 9.84
C GLY A 209 15.97 1.30 10.22
N VAL A 210 15.02 0.61 10.87
CA VAL A 210 15.19 -0.77 11.32
C VAL A 210 14.41 -1.72 10.42
N ASN A 211 15.12 -2.63 9.76
CA ASN A 211 14.48 -3.66 8.94
C ASN A 211 14.00 -4.83 9.81
N VAL A 212 12.69 -4.93 9.97
CA VAL A 212 12.00 -5.97 10.76
C VAL A 212 11.22 -6.97 9.89
N LEU A 213 11.34 -6.90 8.56
CA LEU A 213 10.61 -7.77 7.65
C LEU A 213 11.18 -9.20 7.65
N GLY A 214 12.51 -9.34 7.74
CA GLY A 214 13.24 -10.61 7.66
C GLY A 214 13.13 -11.29 6.28
N ASP A 215 13.74 -12.46 6.12
CA ASP A 215 13.76 -13.21 4.84
C ASP A 215 12.71 -14.34 4.80
N ARG A 216 11.55 -14.19 5.48
CA ARG A 216 10.55 -15.27 5.69
C ARG A 216 9.96 -15.81 4.36
N ASN A 217 10.71 -16.66 3.67
CA ASN A 217 10.44 -17.14 2.31
C ASN A 217 9.38 -18.25 2.24
N LYS A 218 8.97 -18.81 3.39
CA LYS A 218 8.05 -19.96 3.46
C LYS A 218 6.69 -19.63 4.08
N GLY A 219 6.41 -18.35 4.33
CA GLY A 219 5.20 -17.93 5.05
C GLY A 219 5.21 -18.38 6.51
N PHE A 220 4.02 -18.59 7.08
CA PHE A 220 3.83 -19.08 8.45
C PHE A 220 3.01 -20.37 8.46
N THR A 221 3.42 -21.30 9.33
CA THR A 221 2.80 -22.62 9.49
C THR A 221 1.69 -22.64 10.56
N SER A 222 1.53 -21.55 11.29
CA SER A 222 0.49 -21.38 12.29
C SER A 222 0.20 -19.91 12.59
N VAL A 223 -0.99 -19.65 13.13
CA VAL A 223 -1.38 -18.33 13.65
C VAL A 223 -0.45 -17.90 14.80
N THR A 224 -0.05 -18.85 15.66
CA THR A 224 0.92 -18.59 16.75
C THR A 224 2.26 -18.09 16.20
N GLU A 225 2.78 -18.73 15.15
CA GLU A 225 4.04 -18.31 14.51
C GLU A 225 3.92 -16.91 13.90
N TYR A 226 2.78 -16.60 13.29
CA TYR A 226 2.50 -15.27 12.76
C TYR A 226 2.46 -14.20 13.86
N PHE A 227 1.76 -14.44 14.98
CA PHE A 227 1.76 -13.50 16.10
C PHE A 227 3.14 -13.32 16.73
N GLN A 228 3.93 -14.38 16.85
CA GLN A 228 5.32 -14.30 17.29
C GLN A 228 6.15 -13.45 16.33
N TYR A 229 5.95 -13.58 15.02
CA TYR A 229 6.59 -12.73 14.02
C TYR A 229 6.23 -11.26 14.21
N ILE A 230 4.95 -10.92 14.33
CA ILE A 230 4.49 -9.53 14.52
C ILE A 230 5.05 -8.91 15.81
N LEU A 231 5.11 -9.67 16.91
CA LEU A 231 5.71 -9.20 18.17
C LEU A 231 7.24 -9.08 18.07
N SER A 232 7.90 -9.97 17.32
CA SER A 232 9.35 -9.88 17.14
C SER A 232 9.78 -8.58 16.47
N GLN A 233 8.91 -7.98 15.63
CA GLN A 233 9.15 -6.68 15.02
C GLN A 233 9.25 -5.56 16.05
N ASP A 234 8.35 -5.54 17.06
CA ASP A 234 8.39 -4.54 18.14
C ASP A 234 9.62 -4.75 19.01
N CYS A 235 9.94 -6.00 19.36
CA CYS A 235 11.14 -6.32 20.13
C CYS A 235 12.41 -5.86 19.41
N GLN A 236 12.48 -6.10 18.09
CA GLN A 236 13.61 -5.68 17.28
C GLN A 236 13.68 -4.16 17.15
N GLN A 237 12.55 -3.47 16.95
CA GLN A 237 12.49 -2.02 16.95
C GLN A 237 13.01 -1.45 18.28
N LEU A 238 12.48 -1.93 19.42
CA LEU A 238 12.89 -1.44 20.74
C LEU A 238 14.40 -1.61 20.98
N LYS A 239 14.97 -2.71 20.47
CA LYS A 239 16.39 -3.03 20.60
C LYS A 239 17.28 -2.19 19.68
N ASP A 240 16.92 -2.11 18.41
CA ASP A 240 17.79 -1.58 17.35
C ASP A 240 17.50 -0.10 17.05
N GLN A 241 16.41 0.45 17.60
CA GLN A 241 16.03 1.85 17.53
C GLN A 241 15.91 2.46 18.94
N PRO A 242 17.01 2.84 19.61
CA PRO A 242 16.97 3.34 20.99
C PRO A 242 16.14 4.61 21.19
N ASN A 243 15.96 5.41 20.13
CA ASN A 243 15.12 6.60 20.11
C ASN A 243 13.62 6.30 19.91
N SER A 244 13.21 5.04 19.80
CA SER A 244 11.79 4.64 19.75
C SER A 244 11.05 4.87 21.09
N VAL A 245 11.79 5.13 22.17
CA VAL A 245 11.26 5.32 23.54
C VAL A 245 11.80 6.60 24.17
N LEU A 246 11.06 7.15 25.14
CA LEU A 246 11.36 8.47 25.75
C LEU A 246 12.37 8.42 26.91
N GLY A 247 13.06 7.30 27.09
CA GLY A 247 14.08 7.10 28.13
C GLY A 247 14.02 5.72 28.78
N GLN A 248 14.85 5.49 29.80
CA GLN A 248 15.03 4.18 30.43
C GLN A 248 13.72 3.60 31.00
N TYR A 249 12.91 4.42 31.69
CA TYR A 249 11.64 3.95 32.26
C TYR A 249 10.68 3.46 31.17
N SER A 250 10.50 4.25 30.11
CA SER A 250 9.67 3.89 28.94
C SER A 250 10.20 2.64 28.24
N ALA A 251 11.53 2.48 28.16
CA ALA A 251 12.16 1.28 27.61
C ALA A 251 11.84 0.02 28.46
N CYS A 252 11.96 0.12 29.79
CA CYS A 252 11.64 -0.98 30.69
C CYS A 252 10.15 -1.34 30.66
N GLU A 253 9.27 -0.36 30.62
CA GLU A 253 7.82 -0.56 30.50
C GLU A 253 7.45 -1.23 29.16
N ALA A 254 8.01 -0.75 28.04
CA ALA A 254 7.80 -1.35 26.73
C ALA A 254 8.31 -2.79 26.69
N HIS A 255 9.51 -3.06 27.21
CA HIS A 255 10.08 -4.41 27.28
C HIS A 255 9.20 -5.35 28.10
N ALA A 256 8.78 -4.93 29.31
CA ALA A 256 7.92 -5.74 30.16
C ALA A 256 6.56 -6.02 29.50
N SER A 257 5.98 -5.04 28.82
CA SER A 257 4.72 -5.19 28.09
C SER A 257 4.85 -6.19 26.93
N LEU A 258 5.95 -6.14 26.18
CA LEU A 258 6.22 -7.09 25.09
C LEU A 258 6.44 -8.51 25.61
N ASP A 259 7.12 -8.68 26.75
CA ASP A 259 7.29 -9.99 27.39
C ASP A 259 5.96 -10.58 27.86
N ILE A 260 5.07 -9.75 28.42
CA ILE A 260 3.72 -10.16 28.81
C ILE A 260 2.89 -10.53 27.57
N LEU A 261 2.88 -9.70 26.54
CA LEU A 261 2.16 -10.02 25.30
C LEU A 261 2.65 -11.32 24.68
N LYS A 262 3.96 -11.56 24.72
CA LYS A 262 4.56 -12.79 24.22
C LYS A 262 4.12 -14.02 25.02
N SER A 263 3.96 -13.92 26.34
CA SER A 263 3.48 -15.02 27.17
C SER A 263 1.99 -15.32 26.96
N LEU A 264 1.22 -14.33 26.53
CA LEU A 264 -0.22 -14.44 26.26
C LEU A 264 -0.56 -14.95 24.85
N ILE A 265 0.40 -15.05 23.91
CA ILE A 265 0.12 -15.53 22.55
C ILE A 265 -0.69 -16.84 22.52
N PRO A 266 -0.36 -17.88 23.32
CA PRO A 266 -1.13 -19.13 23.30
C PRO A 266 -2.61 -18.94 23.69
N ASP A 267 -2.93 -17.93 24.50
CA ASP A 267 -4.30 -17.62 24.94
C ASP A 267 -5.06 -16.74 23.92
N LEU A 268 -4.34 -16.08 23.00
CA LEU A 268 -4.91 -15.24 21.94
C LEU A 268 -5.25 -16.04 20.67
N VAL A 269 -4.88 -17.32 20.62
CA VAL A 269 -5.10 -18.18 19.46
C VAL A 269 -6.04 -19.30 19.86
N GLU A 270 -7.21 -19.36 19.22
CA GLU A 270 -8.12 -20.49 19.37
C GLU A 270 -7.44 -21.76 18.81
N PRO A 271 -7.21 -22.81 19.62
CA PRO A 271 -6.41 -23.96 19.21
C PRO A 271 -6.90 -24.65 17.95
N ASN A 272 -8.22 -24.66 17.73
CA ASN A 272 -8.85 -25.26 16.56
C ASN A 272 -8.61 -24.48 15.26
N TYR A 273 -8.15 -23.24 15.35
CA TYR A 273 -7.82 -22.38 14.20
C TYR A 273 -6.33 -22.01 14.16
N ASN A 274 -5.48 -22.65 14.98
CA ASN A 274 -4.05 -22.33 14.98
C ASN A 274 -3.34 -22.81 13.70
N HIS A 275 -3.85 -23.87 13.08
CA HIS A 275 -3.40 -24.39 11.80
C HIS A 275 -4.61 -24.37 10.86
N GLU A 276 -4.43 -23.81 9.66
CA GLU A 276 -5.39 -23.97 8.57
C GLU A 276 -5.41 -25.41 8.06
#